data_AF-A0AAV1BZF1-F1
#
_entry.id   AF-A0AAV1BZF1-F1
#
_cell.length_a   1.000
_cell.length_b   1.000
_cell.length_c   1.000
_cell.angle_alpha   90.00
_cell.angle_beta   90.00
_cell.angle_gamma   90.00
#
_symmetry.space_group_name_H-M   'P 1'
#
loop_
_entity.id
_entity.type
_entity.pdbx_description
1 polymer ?
#
loop_
_entity_poly.entity_id
_entity_poly.type
_entity_poly.pdbx_seq_one_letter_code
_entity_poly.pdbx_strand_id
1 'polypeptide(L)'
;MTQTIQYRRIHIIFPVALASLLVLGAVRVALDSLKNNELHFLWQFNNVSGNRMRPRILPIVVSEDEIIPDGCNVFEGKWVWDNSSYPLYREESCPYLVKQVTCLKNGRPDSFYQNWRWQPNECKLPRFDALKLLEILRNKRLMFVGDSIQRGMFESMVCLVHSIRFQEFNASIEYYWAPFLVESISDHATNHTVLKRMVKLDSVAKHSKEWEGADILVFESYVWWMHKPQINATFGSPDNVREYNVTTAYKLAMETWANWIETRINPLKQKVFFATMSPTHLW
;
A
#
# COMPACT_ATOMS: atom_id res chain seq x y z
N MET A 1 -6.31 67.09 8.29
CA MET A 1 -5.22 66.35 8.99
C MET A 1 -5.54 64.85 9.19
N THR A 2 -6.57 64.30 8.52
CA THR A 2 -7.06 62.92 8.72
C THR A 2 -6.74 61.97 7.56
N GLN A 3 -6.50 62.45 6.33
CA GLN A 3 -6.16 61.60 5.19
C GLN A 3 -4.71 61.05 5.21
N THR A 4 -3.76 61.78 5.79
CA THR A 4 -2.34 61.38 5.85
C THR A 4 -2.07 60.23 6.82
N ILE A 5 -2.91 60.04 7.85
CA ILE A 5 -2.77 58.97 8.84
C ILE A 5 -3.29 57.63 8.29
N GLN A 6 -4.35 57.66 7.48
CA GLN A 6 -4.95 56.47 6.88
C GLN A 6 -4.04 55.86 5.79
N TYR A 7 -3.38 56.71 4.99
CA TYR A 7 -2.42 56.27 3.97
C TYR A 7 -1.16 55.63 4.59
N ARG A 8 -0.65 56.19 5.70
CA ARG A 8 0.49 55.61 6.44
C ARG A 8 0.16 54.25 7.08
N ARG A 9 -1.06 54.04 7.57
CA ARG A 9 -1.49 52.73 8.13
C ARG A 9 -1.55 51.65 7.05
N ILE A 10 -2.06 51.95 5.86
CA ILE A 10 -2.17 50.98 4.76
C ILE A 10 -0.77 50.56 4.27
N HIS A 11 0.18 51.50 4.15
CA HIS A 11 1.55 51.20 3.74
C HIS A 11 2.37 50.37 4.75
N ILE A 12 1.96 50.30 6.02
CA ILE A 12 2.65 49.50 7.05
C ILE A 12 1.97 48.14 7.22
N ILE A 13 0.64 48.07 7.12
CA ILE A 13 -0.12 46.82 7.30
C ILE A 13 0.14 45.85 6.13
N PHE A 14 0.22 46.35 4.90
CA PHE A 14 0.36 45.49 3.72
C PHE A 14 1.71 44.73 3.68
N PRO A 15 2.88 45.35 3.94
CA PRO A 15 4.16 44.63 3.99
C PRO A 15 4.24 43.64 5.15
N VAL A 16 3.66 43.97 6.31
CA VAL A 16 3.64 43.07 7.47
C VAL A 16 2.73 41.86 7.22
N ALA A 17 1.58 42.06 6.58
CA ALA A 17 0.69 40.97 6.20
C ALA A 17 1.33 40.07 5.13
N LEU A 18 2.00 40.65 4.13
CA LEU A 18 2.72 39.90 3.11
C LEU A 18 3.89 39.10 3.70
N ALA A 19 4.69 39.72 4.59
CA ALA A 19 5.77 39.03 5.29
C ALA A 19 5.25 37.88 6.18
N SER A 20 4.13 38.09 6.88
CA SER A 20 3.48 37.03 7.68
C SER A 20 2.98 35.87 6.82
N LEU A 21 2.40 36.14 5.65
CA LEU A 21 1.97 35.11 4.70
C LEU A 21 3.15 34.35 4.08
N LEU A 22 4.25 35.04 3.78
CA LEU A 22 5.47 34.41 3.27
C LEU A 22 6.15 33.54 4.33
N VAL A 23 6.19 33.99 5.59
CA VAL A 23 6.72 33.19 6.70
C VAL A 23 5.83 31.99 6.97
N LEU A 24 4.50 32.15 7.01
CA LEU A 24 3.57 31.02 7.15
C LEU A 24 3.68 30.04 5.97
N GLY A 25 3.85 30.55 4.75
CA GLY A 25 4.08 29.73 3.56
C GLY A 25 5.38 28.95 3.63
N ALA A 26 6.49 29.60 4.01
CA ALA A 26 7.80 28.97 4.15
C ALA A 26 7.82 27.96 5.30
N VAL A 27 7.19 28.26 6.44
CA VAL A 27 7.05 27.34 7.57
C VAL A 27 6.20 26.13 7.17
N ARG A 28 5.12 26.32 6.40
CA ARG A 28 4.30 25.21 5.90
C ARG A 28 5.07 24.35 4.89
N VAL A 29 5.82 24.96 3.98
CA VAL A 29 6.71 24.24 3.04
C VAL A 29 7.82 23.48 3.78
N ALA A 30 8.41 24.08 4.82
CA ALA A 30 9.42 23.42 5.65
C ALA A 30 8.82 22.27 6.48
N LEU A 31 7.62 22.45 7.05
CA LEU A 31 6.89 21.39 7.75
C LEU A 31 6.47 20.26 6.82
N ASP A 32 6.01 20.57 5.61
CA ASP A 32 5.65 19.57 4.59
C ASP A 32 6.91 18.85 4.06
N SER A 33 8.04 19.55 3.95
CA SER A 33 9.36 18.96 3.62
C SER A 33 9.88 18.03 4.73
N LEU A 34 9.71 18.40 6.01
CA LEU A 34 10.03 17.54 7.15
C LEU A 34 9.12 16.30 7.20
N LYS A 35 7.85 16.44 6.79
CA LYS A 35 6.93 15.30 6.63
C LYS A 35 7.33 14.37 5.48
N ASN A 36 7.97 14.92 4.43
CA ASN A 36 8.37 14.19 3.23
C ASN A 36 9.53 13.22 3.42
N ASN A 37 10.45 13.47 4.37
CA ASN A 37 11.55 12.54 4.65
C ASN A 37 11.13 11.37 5.57
N GLU A 38 9.91 11.41 6.13
CA GLU A 38 9.37 10.46 7.11
C GLU A 38 8.22 9.60 6.56
N LEU A 39 7.91 9.67 5.26
CA LEU A 39 6.80 8.90 4.66
C LEU A 39 7.23 7.53 4.09
N HIS A 40 8.34 7.00 4.60
CA HIS A 40 8.42 5.56 4.84
C HIS A 40 7.60 5.28 6.10
N PHE A 41 6.38 4.78 5.97
CA PHE A 41 5.70 4.14 7.11
C PHE A 41 6.36 2.79 7.40
N LEU A 42 7.62 2.84 7.82
CA LEU A 42 8.23 1.77 8.59
C LEU A 42 7.59 1.87 9.99
N TRP A 43 6.72 0.93 10.33
CA TRP A 43 6.31 0.73 11.72
C TRP A 43 7.52 0.19 12.49
N GLN A 44 8.51 1.05 12.80
CA GLN A 44 9.57 0.76 13.75
C GLN A 44 9.03 0.98 15.15
N PHE A 45 8.53 -0.09 15.75
CA PHE A 45 8.08 -0.08 17.14
C PHE A 45 9.28 0.10 18.08
N ASN A 46 9.26 1.15 18.90
CA ASN A 46 10.32 1.53 19.84
C ASN A 46 10.94 0.33 20.61
N ASN A 47 12.28 0.32 20.70
CA ASN A 47 13.06 -0.62 21.49
C ASN A 47 12.84 -0.38 22.99
N VAL A 48 12.00 -1.22 23.63
CA VAL A 48 12.02 -1.35 25.09
C VAL A 48 13.10 -2.36 25.45
N SER A 49 14.17 -1.88 26.08
CA SER A 49 15.26 -2.69 26.64
C SER A 49 14.79 -3.44 27.89
N GLY A 50 14.02 -4.52 27.68
CA GLY A 50 13.76 -5.55 28.67
C GLY A 50 14.57 -6.80 28.35
N ASN A 51 15.09 -7.49 29.38
CA ASN A 51 15.89 -8.71 29.29
C ASN A 51 15.47 -9.63 28.11
N ARG A 52 16.37 -9.81 27.13
CA ARG A 52 16.17 -10.71 25.98
C ARG A 52 16.04 -12.16 26.47
N MET A 53 14.80 -12.60 26.74
CA MET A 53 14.48 -14.03 26.61
C MET A 53 14.81 -14.43 25.17
N ARG A 54 15.57 -15.51 24.99
CA ARG A 54 15.84 -16.06 23.66
C ARG A 54 14.48 -16.30 22.97
N PRO A 55 14.24 -15.78 21.76
CA PRO A 55 12.99 -16.01 21.06
C PRO A 55 12.84 -17.51 20.84
N ARG A 56 11.74 -18.07 21.37
CA ARG A 56 11.43 -19.49 21.23
C ARG A 56 10.92 -19.69 19.81
N ILE A 57 11.78 -20.20 18.93
CA ILE A 57 11.38 -20.56 17.56
C ILE A 57 10.40 -21.72 17.69
N LEU A 58 9.15 -21.48 17.29
CA LEU A 58 8.13 -22.53 17.26
C LEU A 58 8.25 -23.30 15.95
N PRO A 59 8.33 -24.65 15.99
CA PRO A 59 8.21 -25.43 14.77
C PRO A 59 6.83 -25.17 14.16
N ILE A 60 6.80 -24.75 12.89
CA ILE A 60 5.55 -24.61 12.15
C ILE A 60 5.05 -26.03 11.85
N VAL A 61 4.03 -26.46 12.59
CA VAL A 61 3.33 -27.72 12.32
C VAL A 61 2.22 -27.41 11.34
N VAL A 62 2.36 -27.92 10.11
CA VAL A 62 1.32 -27.91 9.08
C VAL A 62 0.65 -29.28 9.12
N SER A 63 -0.63 -29.32 9.45
CA SER A 63 -1.39 -30.56 9.42
C SER A 63 -1.80 -30.91 7.98
N GLU A 64 -2.07 -32.18 7.70
CA GLU A 64 -2.41 -32.63 6.33
C GLU A 64 -3.65 -31.92 5.77
N ASP A 65 -4.60 -31.53 6.63
CA ASP A 65 -5.80 -30.79 6.25
C ASP A 65 -5.55 -29.29 5.94
N GLU A 66 -4.39 -28.76 6.30
CA GLU A 66 -3.95 -27.41 5.95
C GLU A 66 -3.17 -27.36 4.63
N ILE A 67 -2.75 -28.52 4.11
CA ILE A 67 -2.04 -28.61 2.84
C ILE A 67 -3.06 -28.45 1.71
N ILE A 68 -2.85 -27.43 0.89
CA ILE A 68 -3.60 -27.24 -0.35
C ILE A 68 -3.08 -28.27 -1.35
N PRO A 69 -3.91 -29.19 -1.87
CA PRO A 69 -3.48 -30.18 -2.83
C PRO A 69 -2.94 -29.53 -4.11
N ASP A 70 -1.91 -30.15 -4.68
CA ASP A 70 -1.40 -29.76 -6.00
C ASP A 70 -2.53 -29.80 -7.03
N GLY A 71 -2.67 -28.72 -7.79
CA GLY A 71 -3.73 -28.56 -8.79
C GLY A 71 -5.02 -27.91 -8.28
N CYS A 72 -5.20 -27.69 -6.97
CA CYS A 72 -6.38 -26.96 -6.50
C CYS A 72 -6.38 -25.51 -6.99
N ASN A 73 -7.37 -25.15 -7.81
CA ASN A 73 -7.58 -23.76 -8.19
C ASN A 73 -8.28 -22.99 -7.05
N VAL A 74 -7.49 -22.30 -6.22
CA VAL A 74 -8.01 -21.50 -5.09
C VAL A 74 -8.85 -20.29 -5.50
N PHE A 75 -8.86 -19.92 -6.78
CA PHE A 75 -9.59 -18.77 -7.32
C PHE A 75 -10.96 -19.14 -7.91
N GLU A 76 -11.27 -20.44 -8.02
CA GLU A 76 -12.57 -20.94 -8.47
C GLU A 76 -13.36 -21.53 -7.31
N GLY A 77 -14.54 -20.97 -7.08
CA GLY A 77 -15.28 -21.24 -5.85
C GLY A 77 -16.52 -20.38 -5.71
N LYS A 78 -16.98 -20.27 -4.47
CA LYS A 78 -18.15 -19.45 -4.13
C LYS A 78 -18.00 -18.81 -2.76
N TRP A 79 -18.69 -17.70 -2.60
CA TRP A 79 -18.89 -17.09 -1.30
C TRP A 79 -19.86 -17.93 -0.46
N VAL A 80 -19.46 -18.22 0.77
CA VAL A 80 -20.24 -18.97 1.75
C VAL A 80 -20.40 -18.12 3.00
N TRP A 81 -21.62 -18.08 3.53
CA TRP A 81 -21.93 -17.41 4.78
C TRP A 81 -21.32 -18.17 5.96
N ASP A 82 -20.55 -17.49 6.80
CA ASP A 82 -19.92 -18.00 8.02
C ASP A 82 -19.88 -16.91 9.09
N ASN A 83 -20.96 -16.75 9.84
CA ASN A 83 -21.01 -15.83 10.99
C ASN A 83 -20.36 -16.39 12.26
N SER A 84 -19.87 -17.63 12.22
CA SER A 84 -19.24 -18.29 13.37
C SER A 84 -17.76 -17.97 13.47
N SER A 85 -17.08 -17.90 12.32
CA SER A 85 -15.63 -17.73 12.25
C SER A 85 -15.20 -16.42 11.58
N TYR A 86 -16.11 -15.69 10.92
CA TYR A 86 -15.83 -14.40 10.30
C TYR A 86 -16.61 -13.26 10.97
N PRO A 87 -16.07 -12.03 10.99
CA PRO A 87 -14.78 -11.64 10.40
C PRO A 87 -13.57 -12.11 11.22
N LEU A 88 -12.41 -12.22 10.57
CA LEU A 88 -11.16 -12.65 11.21
C LEU A 88 -10.62 -11.63 12.23
N TYR A 89 -11.05 -10.38 12.13
CA TYR A 89 -10.80 -9.32 13.12
C TYR A 89 -11.99 -8.35 13.10
N ARG A 90 -12.16 -7.56 14.17
CA ARG A 90 -13.17 -6.50 14.22
C ARG A 90 -12.56 -5.14 13.91
N GLU A 91 -13.34 -4.26 13.30
CA GLU A 91 -12.91 -2.87 13.00
C GLU A 91 -12.50 -2.11 14.28
N GLU A 92 -13.19 -2.37 15.39
CA GLU A 92 -12.90 -1.76 16.69
C GLU A 92 -11.58 -2.25 17.31
N SER A 93 -11.16 -3.48 17.00
CA SER A 93 -9.97 -4.10 17.60
C SER A 93 -8.68 -3.75 16.88
N CYS A 94 -8.74 -3.17 15.67
CA CYS A 94 -7.55 -2.80 14.91
C CYS A 94 -7.34 -1.28 14.89
N PRO A 95 -6.33 -0.74 15.59
CA PRO A 95 -6.07 0.70 15.66
C PRO A 95 -5.43 1.26 14.38
N TYR A 96 -4.98 0.41 13.46
CA TYR A 96 -4.26 0.81 12.26
C TYR A 96 -5.16 1.11 11.06
N LEU A 97 -6.45 0.79 11.15
CA LEU A 97 -7.40 1.12 10.10
C LEU A 97 -7.57 2.63 10.00
N VAL A 98 -7.42 3.15 8.79
CA VAL A 98 -7.67 4.58 8.53
C VAL A 98 -9.14 4.85 8.27
N LYS A 99 -9.53 6.12 8.41
CA LYS A 99 -10.92 6.56 8.25
C LYS A 99 -11.54 6.11 6.91
N GLN A 100 -10.76 5.99 5.84
CA GLN A 100 -11.26 5.56 4.52
C GLN A 100 -11.88 4.15 4.53
N VAL A 101 -11.47 3.27 5.44
CA VAL A 101 -11.88 1.85 5.47
C VAL A 101 -12.67 1.45 6.72
N THR A 102 -12.89 2.38 7.67
CA THR A 102 -13.68 2.13 8.88
C THR A 102 -15.18 2.34 8.64
N CYS A 103 -15.81 1.45 7.87
CA CYS A 103 -17.20 1.58 7.43
C CYS A 103 -18.19 1.72 8.59
N LEU A 104 -18.04 0.92 9.66
CA LEU A 104 -18.97 0.96 10.80
C LEU A 104 -18.83 2.28 11.56
N LYS A 105 -17.59 2.73 11.86
CA LYS A 105 -17.34 4.05 12.46
C LYS A 105 -17.81 5.20 11.57
N ASN A 106 -17.84 4.99 10.25
CA ASN A 106 -18.36 5.95 9.28
C ASN A 106 -19.89 5.92 9.13
N GLY A 107 -20.59 5.12 9.93
CA GLY A 107 -22.06 5.11 10.00
C GLY A 107 -22.76 4.06 9.14
N ARG A 108 -22.03 3.08 8.57
CA ARG A 108 -22.68 1.94 7.91
C ARG A 108 -23.50 1.14 8.95
N PRO A 109 -24.80 0.94 8.74
CA PRO A 109 -25.68 0.33 9.75
C PRO A 109 -25.60 -1.20 9.78
N ASP A 110 -25.24 -1.82 8.65
CA ASP A 110 -25.18 -3.27 8.49
C ASP A 110 -23.74 -3.82 8.58
N SER A 111 -23.61 -5.05 9.10
CA SER A 111 -22.32 -5.75 9.23
C SER A 111 -22.27 -7.12 8.55
N PHE A 112 -23.36 -7.56 7.91
CA PHE A 112 -23.46 -8.89 7.30
C PHE A 112 -22.40 -9.15 6.22
N TYR A 113 -21.93 -8.09 5.55
CA TYR A 113 -20.86 -8.19 4.55
C TYR A 113 -19.54 -8.75 5.13
N GLN A 114 -19.35 -8.67 6.45
CA GLN A 114 -18.16 -9.15 7.15
C GLN A 114 -18.16 -10.67 7.38
N ASN A 115 -19.31 -11.34 7.22
CA ASN A 115 -19.50 -12.76 7.54
C ASN A 115 -19.41 -13.68 6.31
N TRP A 116 -18.83 -13.20 5.21
CA TRP A 116 -18.63 -14.00 4.00
C TRP A 116 -17.21 -14.55 3.94
N ARG A 117 -17.09 -15.84 3.64
CA ARG A 117 -15.80 -16.50 3.36
C ARG A 117 -15.78 -17.08 1.96
N TRP A 118 -14.62 -17.02 1.33
CA TRP A 118 -14.40 -17.69 0.05
C TRP A 118 -14.16 -19.19 0.28
N GLN A 119 -14.84 -20.03 -0.51
CA GLN A 119 -14.69 -21.49 -0.48
C GLN A 119 -14.34 -21.97 -1.89
N PRO A 120 -13.09 -22.42 -2.14
CA PRO A 120 -12.73 -23.08 -3.39
C PRO A 120 -13.56 -24.34 -3.61
N ASN A 121 -13.76 -24.70 -4.88
CA ASN A 121 -14.55 -25.87 -5.28
C ASN A 121 -13.85 -27.19 -4.92
N GLU A 122 -12.52 -27.25 -5.10
CA GLU A 122 -11.75 -28.49 -5.08
C GLU A 122 -10.99 -28.72 -3.78
N CYS A 123 -10.84 -27.70 -2.94
CA CYS A 123 -10.11 -27.80 -1.67
C CYS A 123 -10.65 -26.85 -0.61
N LYS A 124 -10.16 -27.02 0.62
CA LYS A 124 -10.45 -26.14 1.75
C LYS A 124 -9.25 -25.24 1.97
N LEU A 125 -9.51 -23.94 2.15
CA LEU A 125 -8.47 -23.04 2.61
C LEU A 125 -8.19 -23.31 4.10
N PRO A 126 -6.91 -23.36 4.52
CA PRO A 126 -6.57 -23.46 5.93
C PRO A 126 -7.15 -22.27 6.69
N ARG A 127 -7.54 -22.48 7.94
CA ARG A 127 -7.94 -21.37 8.81
C ARG A 127 -6.74 -20.46 9.04
N PHE A 128 -7.00 -19.16 9.07
CA PHE A 128 -5.94 -18.18 9.30
C PHE A 128 -5.41 -18.30 10.73
N ASP A 129 -4.09 -18.42 10.85
CA ASP A 129 -3.36 -18.44 12.11
C ASP A 129 -2.25 -17.38 12.06
N ALA A 130 -2.42 -16.32 12.85
CA ALA A 130 -1.48 -15.20 12.91
C ALA A 130 -0.09 -15.64 13.39
N LEU A 131 0.00 -16.58 14.35
CA LEU A 131 1.28 -17.06 14.87
C LEU A 131 2.04 -17.84 13.81
N LYS A 132 1.35 -18.72 13.07
CA LYS A 132 1.97 -19.45 11.95
C LYS A 132 2.50 -18.49 10.89
N LEU A 133 1.70 -17.50 10.48
CA LEU A 133 2.14 -16.50 9.52
C LEU A 133 3.37 -15.73 10.03
N LEU A 134 3.38 -15.32 11.29
CA LEU A 134 4.51 -14.56 11.86
C LEU A 134 5.77 -15.40 12.01
N GLU A 135 5.66 -16.69 12.31
CA GLU A 135 6.79 -17.62 12.25
C GLU A 135 7.32 -17.77 10.81
N ILE A 136 6.43 -17.87 9.81
CA ILE A 136 6.83 -17.87 8.39
C ILE A 136 7.57 -16.58 8.04
N LEU A 137 7.11 -15.44 8.54
CA LEU A 137 7.70 -14.11 8.31
C LEU A 137 8.88 -13.79 9.22
N ARG A 138 9.32 -14.71 10.09
CA ARG A 138 10.42 -14.44 11.03
C ARG A 138 11.69 -14.06 10.30
N ASN A 139 12.28 -12.91 10.67
CA ASN A 139 13.43 -12.30 10.00
C ASN A 139 13.21 -11.97 8.51
N LYS A 140 11.96 -11.79 8.08
CA LYS A 140 11.60 -11.50 6.68
C LYS A 140 10.88 -10.17 6.52
N ARG A 141 10.99 -9.63 5.31
CA ARG A 141 10.23 -8.46 4.87
C ARG A 141 9.14 -8.87 3.88
N LEU A 142 7.88 -8.64 4.25
CA LEU A 142 6.72 -8.74 3.37
C LEU A 142 6.34 -7.33 2.89
N MET A 143 6.39 -7.07 1.59
CA MET A 143 6.12 -5.76 1.02
C MET A 143 4.96 -5.79 0.03
N PHE A 144 3.98 -4.95 0.28
CA PHE A 144 2.86 -4.65 -0.60
C PHE A 144 3.21 -3.43 -1.46
N VAL A 145 3.21 -3.57 -2.79
CA VAL A 145 3.59 -2.51 -3.75
C VAL A 145 2.43 -2.26 -4.71
N GLY A 146 1.92 -1.04 -4.77
CA GLY A 146 0.84 -0.73 -5.70
C GLY A 146 0.10 0.55 -5.40
N ASP A 147 -1.19 0.57 -5.71
CA ASP A 147 -2.06 1.73 -5.49
C ASP A 147 -2.87 1.64 -4.17
N SER A 148 -3.86 2.52 -4.03
CA SER A 148 -4.76 2.56 -2.89
C SER A 148 -5.47 1.23 -2.57
N ILE A 149 -5.72 0.37 -3.55
CA ILE A 149 -6.31 -0.95 -3.35
C ILE A 149 -5.32 -1.86 -2.64
N GLN A 150 -4.06 -1.84 -3.07
CA GLN A 150 -2.98 -2.59 -2.44
C GLN A 150 -2.72 -2.14 -1.00
N ARG A 151 -2.88 -0.83 -0.73
CA ARG A 151 -2.85 -0.31 0.63
C ARG A 151 -3.94 -0.94 1.51
N GLY A 152 -5.14 -1.17 0.96
CA GLY A 152 -6.21 -1.88 1.67
C GLY A 152 -5.84 -3.32 2.02
N MET A 153 -5.18 -4.04 1.11
CA MET A 153 -4.67 -5.40 1.41
C MET A 153 -3.59 -5.38 2.51
N PHE A 154 -2.69 -4.39 2.47
CA PHE A 154 -1.71 -4.16 3.52
C PHE A 154 -2.37 -3.89 4.88
N GLU A 155 -3.33 -2.97 4.96
CA GLU A 155 -4.03 -2.63 6.21
C GLU A 155 -4.79 -3.85 6.77
N SER A 156 -5.42 -4.65 5.91
CA SER A 156 -6.04 -5.93 6.29
C SER A 156 -5.02 -6.91 6.88
N MET A 157 -3.87 -7.10 6.23
CA MET A 157 -2.80 -7.97 6.72
C MET A 157 -2.27 -7.53 8.08
N VAL A 158 -2.06 -6.22 8.28
CA VAL A 158 -1.63 -5.67 9.56
C VAL A 158 -2.67 -5.97 10.64
N CYS A 159 -3.96 -5.80 10.36
CA CYS A 159 -5.02 -6.10 11.33
C CYS A 159 -5.14 -7.58 11.67
N LEU A 160 -4.93 -8.46 10.68
CA LEU A 160 -4.93 -9.91 10.88
C LEU A 160 -3.85 -10.36 11.89
N VAL A 161 -2.68 -9.72 11.90
CA VAL A 161 -1.58 -10.09 12.80
C VAL A 161 -1.44 -9.21 14.04
N HIS A 162 -2.18 -8.09 14.13
CA HIS A 162 -1.98 -7.09 15.18
C HIS A 162 -2.12 -7.62 16.61
N SER A 163 -3.00 -8.60 16.83
CA SER A 163 -3.23 -9.18 18.16
C SER A 163 -1.99 -9.88 18.75
N ILE A 164 -0.99 -10.18 17.91
CA ILE A 164 0.28 -10.80 18.30
C ILE A 164 1.39 -9.75 18.37
N ARG A 165 2.31 -9.89 19.32
CA ARG A 165 3.49 -9.03 19.47
C ARG A 165 4.51 -9.24 18.33
N PHE A 166 4.27 -8.54 17.23
CA PHE A 166 5.06 -8.61 16.00
C PHE A 166 6.58 -8.43 16.19
N GLN A 167 6.99 -7.60 17.16
CA GLN A 167 8.41 -7.34 17.48
C GLN A 167 9.21 -8.60 17.81
N GLU A 168 8.57 -9.65 18.34
CA GLU A 168 9.24 -10.90 18.74
C GLU A 168 9.71 -11.75 17.55
N PHE A 169 9.23 -11.44 16.34
CA PHE A 169 9.51 -12.17 15.10
C PHE A 169 10.59 -11.52 14.25
N ASN A 170 10.99 -10.28 14.56
CA ASN A 170 11.89 -9.50 13.71
C ASN A 170 11.44 -9.50 12.23
N ALA A 171 10.12 -9.49 12.03
CA ALA A 171 9.49 -9.42 10.72
C ALA A 171 9.20 -7.95 10.36
N SER A 172 8.93 -7.66 9.08
CA SER A 172 8.29 -6.41 8.67
C SER A 172 7.16 -6.68 7.68
N ILE A 173 6.08 -5.92 7.81
CA ILE A 173 4.99 -5.85 6.84
C ILE A 173 4.96 -4.40 6.38
N GLU A 174 5.20 -4.17 5.10
CA GLU A 174 5.52 -2.87 4.52
C GLU A 174 4.54 -2.56 3.38
N TYR A 175 4.28 -1.27 3.15
CA TYR A 175 3.54 -0.78 2.00
C TYR A 175 4.36 0.26 1.25
N TYR A 176 4.43 0.13 -0.08
CA TYR A 176 5.10 1.05 -0.97
C TYR A 176 4.13 1.58 -2.04
N TRP A 177 3.99 2.90 -2.10
CA TRP A 177 3.14 3.58 -3.07
C TRP A 177 3.82 3.62 -4.45
N ALA A 178 3.28 2.86 -5.39
CA ALA A 178 3.72 2.84 -6.79
C ALA A 178 2.50 2.50 -7.68
N PRO A 179 1.58 3.45 -7.92
CA PRO A 179 0.26 3.15 -8.45
C PRO A 179 0.29 2.59 -9.88
N PHE A 180 1.36 2.87 -10.62
CA PHE A 180 1.60 2.36 -11.98
C PHE A 180 2.75 1.34 -12.04
N LEU A 181 3.38 1.00 -10.90
CA LEU A 181 4.65 0.28 -10.74
C LEU A 181 5.87 0.95 -11.39
N VAL A 182 5.73 1.40 -12.64
CA VAL A 182 6.69 2.28 -13.31
C VAL A 182 6.65 3.69 -12.72
N GLU A 183 7.73 4.44 -12.95
CA GLU A 183 7.85 5.83 -12.52
C GLU A 183 6.74 6.71 -13.11
N SER A 184 6.24 7.65 -12.31
CA SER A 184 5.15 8.54 -12.71
C SER A 184 5.18 9.88 -11.99
N ILE A 185 4.41 10.85 -12.50
CA ILE A 185 4.17 12.12 -11.78
C ILE A 185 3.25 11.95 -10.56
N SER A 186 2.81 10.71 -10.29
CA SER A 186 1.90 10.36 -9.21
C SER A 186 2.55 9.49 -8.13
N ASP A 187 3.89 9.40 -8.10
CA ASP A 187 4.64 8.55 -7.16
C ASP A 187 4.68 9.09 -5.72
N HIS A 188 4.10 10.26 -5.46
CA HIS A 188 3.99 10.79 -4.12
C HIS A 188 2.65 10.37 -3.51
N ALA A 189 2.64 9.61 -2.41
CA ALA A 189 1.41 9.03 -1.85
C ALA A 189 0.30 10.05 -1.48
N THR A 190 0.68 11.27 -1.05
CA THR A 190 -0.25 12.33 -0.61
C THR A 190 -0.27 13.56 -1.52
N ASN A 191 0.86 13.96 -2.08
CA ASN A 191 0.99 15.17 -2.89
C ASN A 191 1.14 14.83 -4.37
N HIS A 192 0.05 14.35 -4.97
CA HIS A 192 0.00 14.02 -6.39
C HIS A 192 -1.28 14.55 -7.05
N THR A 193 -1.23 14.71 -8.37
CA THR A 193 -2.42 15.04 -9.16
C THR A 193 -3.17 13.77 -9.54
N VAL A 194 -4.41 13.63 -9.06
CA VAL A 194 -5.27 12.49 -9.42
C VAL A 194 -5.79 12.60 -10.87
N LEU A 195 -6.01 13.81 -11.37
CA LEU A 195 -6.60 14.07 -12.70
C LEU A 195 -5.57 14.10 -13.83
N LYS A 196 -4.35 14.54 -13.53
CA LYS A 196 -3.25 14.59 -14.49
C LYS A 196 -2.30 13.44 -14.17
N ARG A 197 -2.28 12.44 -15.06
CA ARG A 197 -1.46 11.23 -14.94
C ARG A 197 -0.48 11.18 -16.10
N MET A 198 0.76 10.82 -15.80
CA MET A 198 1.81 10.60 -16.79
C MET A 198 2.80 9.58 -16.25
N VAL A 199 3.18 8.61 -17.08
CA VAL A 199 4.06 7.49 -16.70
C VAL A 199 5.30 7.43 -17.59
N LYS A 200 6.40 6.91 -17.05
CA LYS A 200 7.62 6.58 -17.80
C LYS A 200 7.69 5.07 -17.93
N LEU A 201 7.23 4.55 -19.07
CA LEU A 201 6.88 3.14 -19.27
C LEU A 201 8.06 2.17 -19.16
N ASP A 202 9.28 2.66 -19.37
CA ASP A 202 10.52 1.89 -19.42
C ASP A 202 11.39 2.03 -18.16
N SER A 203 10.83 2.53 -17.05
CA SER A 203 11.59 2.76 -15.81
C SER A 203 10.86 2.33 -14.56
N VAL A 204 11.46 1.38 -13.83
CA VAL A 204 11.15 1.08 -12.42
C VAL A 204 12.32 1.44 -11.51
N ALA A 205 13.41 2.01 -12.04
CA ALA A 205 14.70 2.13 -11.36
C ALA A 205 14.64 2.91 -10.04
N LYS A 206 13.80 3.95 -9.96
CA LYS A 206 13.57 4.68 -8.72
C LYS A 206 12.85 3.80 -7.68
N HIS A 207 11.76 3.15 -8.08
CA HIS A 207 10.94 2.35 -7.17
C HIS A 207 11.64 1.06 -6.72
N SER A 208 12.37 0.41 -7.62
CA SER A 208 13.00 -0.87 -7.35
C SER A 208 14.02 -0.85 -6.23
N LYS A 209 14.64 0.31 -5.96
CA LYS A 209 15.57 0.47 -4.84
C LYS A 209 14.93 0.13 -3.50
N GLU A 210 13.62 0.35 -3.38
CA GLU A 210 12.86 0.08 -2.16
C GLU A 210 12.40 -1.38 -2.08
N TRP A 211 12.17 -2.01 -3.23
CA TRP A 211 11.77 -3.42 -3.34
C TRP A 211 12.93 -4.37 -3.08
N GLU A 212 14.16 -3.90 -3.32
CA GLU A 212 15.38 -4.69 -3.14
C GLU A 212 15.51 -5.21 -1.70
N GLY A 213 15.84 -6.50 -1.60
CA GLY A 213 15.99 -7.20 -0.32
C GLY A 213 14.68 -7.56 0.38
N ALA A 214 13.50 -7.31 -0.20
CA ALA A 214 12.25 -7.85 0.33
C ALA A 214 12.18 -9.37 0.10
N ASP A 215 11.79 -10.15 1.10
CA ASP A 215 11.66 -11.61 0.97
C ASP A 215 10.37 -12.01 0.23
N ILE A 216 9.29 -11.26 0.46
CA ILE A 216 7.99 -11.52 -0.15
C ILE A 216 7.48 -10.20 -0.71
N LEU A 217 7.19 -10.17 -2.01
CA LEU A 217 6.65 -9.02 -2.71
C LEU A 217 5.23 -9.34 -3.20
N VAL A 218 4.28 -8.46 -2.92
CA VAL A 218 2.93 -8.51 -3.46
C VAL A 218 2.72 -7.24 -4.26
N PHE A 219 2.62 -7.38 -5.58
CA PHE A 219 2.40 -6.27 -6.50
C PHE A 219 0.93 -6.15 -6.88
N GLU A 220 0.48 -4.94 -7.16
CA GLU A 220 -0.84 -4.64 -7.73
C GLU A 220 -0.71 -3.34 -8.53
N SER A 221 -1.45 -3.25 -9.64
CA SER A 221 -1.62 -1.99 -10.35
C SER A 221 -2.79 -2.11 -11.33
N TYR A 222 -3.90 -1.43 -11.06
CA TYR A 222 -5.03 -1.48 -11.97
C TYR A 222 -5.88 -0.21 -11.99
N VAL A 223 -6.47 0.21 -10.86
CA VAL A 223 -7.54 1.23 -10.87
C VAL A 223 -7.04 2.59 -11.39
N TRP A 224 -5.73 2.82 -11.28
CA TRP A 224 -5.08 4.01 -11.78
C TRP A 224 -4.95 4.08 -13.31
N TRP A 225 -4.98 2.94 -13.99
CA TRP A 225 -5.01 2.90 -15.45
C TRP A 225 -6.41 3.24 -15.97
N MET A 226 -7.46 2.89 -15.21
CA MET A 226 -8.86 3.00 -15.66
C MET A 226 -9.46 4.41 -15.69
N HIS A 227 -8.68 5.46 -15.44
CA HIS A 227 -9.21 6.83 -15.41
C HIS A 227 -9.63 7.37 -16.79
N LYS A 228 -8.88 7.02 -17.83
CA LYS A 228 -9.13 7.44 -19.22
C LYS A 228 -8.67 6.34 -20.19
N PRO A 229 -9.27 6.25 -21.39
CA PRO A 229 -8.85 5.27 -22.41
C PRO A 229 -7.43 5.54 -22.94
N GLN A 230 -6.91 6.74 -22.70
CA GLN A 230 -5.59 7.17 -23.12
C GLN A 230 -4.83 7.76 -21.94
N ILE A 231 -3.50 7.61 -21.98
CA ILE A 231 -2.58 8.12 -20.96
C ILE A 231 -1.36 8.76 -21.62
N ASN A 232 -0.90 9.88 -21.05
CA ASN A 232 0.36 10.48 -21.46
C ASN A 232 1.51 9.64 -20.90
N ALA A 233 2.49 9.33 -21.74
CA ALA A 233 3.64 8.55 -21.33
C ALA A 233 4.90 8.90 -22.10
N THR A 234 6.03 8.55 -21.50
CA THR A 234 7.35 8.56 -22.13
C THR A 234 7.87 7.14 -22.24
N PHE A 235 8.74 6.91 -23.23
CA PHE A 235 9.50 5.68 -23.42
C PHE A 235 10.86 6.08 -23.99
N GLY A 236 11.94 5.77 -23.28
CA GLY A 236 13.29 6.25 -23.56
C GLY A 236 13.51 7.67 -23.03
N SER A 237 13.42 8.66 -23.91
CA SER A 237 13.69 10.06 -23.54
C SER A 237 12.53 10.66 -22.72
N PRO A 238 12.80 11.35 -21.59
CA PRO A 238 11.79 12.00 -20.77
C PRO A 238 11.08 13.17 -21.48
N ASP A 239 11.67 13.74 -22.53
CA ASP A 239 11.09 14.89 -23.25
C ASP A 239 10.11 14.47 -24.36
N ASN A 240 10.11 13.19 -24.75
CA ASN A 240 9.26 12.66 -25.82
C ASN A 240 7.93 12.13 -25.28
N VAL A 241 7.12 13.03 -24.76
CA VAL A 241 5.78 12.71 -24.25
C VAL A 241 4.84 12.41 -25.40
N ARG A 242 4.16 11.26 -25.33
CA ARG A 242 3.14 10.85 -26.31
C ARG A 242 1.90 10.33 -25.59
N GLU A 243 0.77 10.39 -26.28
CA GLU A 243 -0.45 9.78 -25.82
C GLU A 243 -0.53 8.33 -26.29
N TYR A 244 -0.74 7.40 -25.36
CA TYR A 244 -0.87 5.97 -25.63
C TYR A 244 -2.29 5.51 -25.32
N ASN A 245 -2.79 4.53 -26.08
CA ASN A 245 -3.91 3.72 -25.61
C ASN A 245 -3.50 3.05 -24.29
N VAL A 246 -4.39 3.10 -23.29
CA VAL A 246 -4.07 2.63 -21.95
C VAL A 246 -3.68 1.14 -21.92
N THR A 247 -4.28 0.31 -22.76
CA THR A 247 -3.95 -1.13 -22.83
C THR A 247 -2.53 -1.33 -23.34
N THR A 248 -2.11 -0.54 -24.34
CA THR A 248 -0.73 -0.58 -24.85
C THR A 248 0.26 -0.07 -23.81
N ALA A 249 -0.07 1.03 -23.13
CA ALA A 249 0.76 1.58 -22.06
C ALA A 249 0.91 0.58 -20.90
N TYR A 250 -0.20 -0.03 -20.46
CA TYR A 250 -0.21 -1.05 -19.42
C TYR A 250 0.68 -2.23 -19.78
N LYS A 251 0.55 -2.75 -21.01
CA LYS A 251 1.40 -3.84 -21.51
C LYS A 251 2.89 -3.48 -21.42
N LEU A 252 3.29 -2.30 -21.91
CA LEU A 252 4.69 -1.85 -21.88
C LEU A 252 5.21 -1.69 -20.44
N ALA A 253 4.40 -1.14 -19.54
CA ALA A 253 4.76 -1.00 -18.12
C ALA A 253 4.94 -2.37 -17.45
N MET A 254 4.06 -3.32 -17.75
CA MET A 254 4.14 -4.69 -17.23
C MET A 254 5.34 -5.46 -17.79
N GLU A 255 5.70 -5.25 -19.06
CA GLU A 255 6.93 -5.81 -19.64
C GLU A 255 8.18 -5.27 -18.93
N THR A 256 8.23 -3.96 -18.65
CA THR A 256 9.33 -3.37 -17.87
C THR A 256 9.41 -3.94 -16.45
N TRP A 257 8.27 -4.06 -15.76
CA TRP A 257 8.23 -4.68 -14.43
C TRP A 257 8.63 -6.16 -14.46
N ALA A 258 8.14 -6.94 -15.43
CA ALA A 258 8.49 -8.35 -15.57
C ALA A 258 9.98 -8.56 -15.84
N ASN A 259 10.58 -7.74 -16.72
CA ASN A 259 12.02 -7.73 -16.96
C ASN A 259 12.82 -7.46 -15.67
N TRP A 260 12.33 -6.57 -14.81
CA TRP A 260 12.95 -6.33 -13.52
C TRP A 260 12.85 -7.56 -12.60
N ILE A 261 11.71 -8.24 -12.55
CA ILE A 261 11.52 -9.46 -11.78
C ILE A 261 12.53 -10.53 -12.23
N GLU A 262 12.60 -10.81 -13.53
CA GLU A 262 13.49 -11.82 -14.10
C GLU A 262 14.98 -11.55 -13.81
N THR A 263 15.37 -10.28 -13.76
CA THR A 263 16.78 -9.89 -13.59
C THR A 263 17.21 -9.68 -12.14
N ARG A 264 16.28 -9.39 -11.22
CA ARG A 264 16.62 -8.98 -9.84
C ARG A 264 16.09 -9.91 -8.76
N ILE A 265 15.06 -10.70 -9.03
CA ILE A 265 14.46 -11.59 -8.03
C ILE A 265 15.16 -12.95 -8.02
N ASN A 266 15.50 -13.44 -6.83
CA ASN A 266 15.99 -14.79 -6.64
C ASN A 266 14.84 -15.73 -6.23
N PRO A 267 14.35 -16.62 -7.11
CA PRO A 267 13.18 -17.48 -6.82
C PRO A 267 13.43 -18.53 -5.73
N LEU A 268 14.69 -18.80 -5.38
CA LEU A 268 15.05 -19.71 -4.28
C LEU A 268 14.92 -19.04 -2.90
N LYS A 269 14.98 -17.70 -2.85
CA LYS A 269 14.97 -16.93 -1.59
C LYS A 269 13.74 -16.05 -1.43
N GLN A 270 13.18 -15.59 -2.53
CA GLN A 270 12.10 -14.62 -2.57
C GLN A 270 10.84 -15.22 -3.19
N LYS A 271 9.69 -14.70 -2.76
CA LYS A 271 8.38 -15.02 -3.34
C LYS A 271 7.76 -13.75 -3.90
N VAL A 272 7.16 -13.85 -5.08
CA VAL A 272 6.50 -12.74 -5.75
C VAL A 272 5.07 -13.15 -6.05
N PHE A 273 4.15 -12.26 -5.71
CA PHE A 273 2.73 -12.37 -6.02
C PHE A 273 2.29 -11.13 -6.79
N PHE A 274 1.30 -11.30 -7.66
CA PHE A 274 0.62 -10.20 -8.32
C PHE A 274 -0.87 -10.31 -8.04
N ALA A 275 -1.42 -9.35 -7.30
CA ALA A 275 -2.85 -9.25 -7.09
C ALA A 275 -3.49 -8.73 -8.38
N THR A 276 -4.42 -9.51 -8.91
CA THR A 276 -5.15 -9.13 -10.12
C THR A 276 -6.06 -7.94 -9.85
N MET A 277 -6.52 -7.34 -10.94
CA MET A 277 -7.52 -6.28 -10.99
C MET A 277 -8.66 -6.43 -9.96
N SER A 278 -8.79 -5.42 -9.09
CA SER A 278 -9.95 -5.28 -8.21
C SER A 278 -11.13 -4.67 -8.97
N PRO A 279 -12.33 -5.30 -8.94
CA PRO A 279 -13.48 -4.79 -9.65
C PRO A 279 -14.04 -3.51 -9.00
N THR A 280 -14.59 -2.63 -9.83
CA THR A 280 -15.33 -1.45 -9.37
C THR A 280 -16.82 -1.70 -9.55
N HIS A 281 -17.59 -1.54 -8.48
CA HIS A 281 -19.05 -1.54 -8.51
C HIS A 281 -19.51 -0.08 -8.44
N LEU A 282 -19.51 0.57 -9.61
CA LEU A 282 -20.35 1.75 -9.80
C LEU A 282 -21.79 1.22 -9.96
N TRP A 283 -22.79 2.04 -9.68
CA TRP A 283 -24.24 1.71 -9.67
C TRP A 283 -24.74 1.06 -8.37
#